data_AF-A0A480BWX8-F1
#
_entry.id   AF-A0A480BWX8-F1
#
_cell.length_a   1.000
_cell.length_b   1.000
_cell.length_c   1.000
_cell.angle_alpha   90.00
_cell.angle_beta   90.00
_cell.angle_gamma   90.00
#
_symmetry.space_group_name_H-M   'P 1'
#
loop_
_entity.id
_entity.type
_entity.pdbx_description
1 polymer ?
#
loop_
_entity_poly.entity_id
_entity_poly.type
_entity_poly.pdbx_seq_one_letter_code
_entity_poly.pdbx_strand_id
1 'polypeptide(L)'
;MGISIIRKATAEDEAAVRATAERFCRRHEIDFGTDWPAEEAIRYAIETGGPQGDTDRRLKKLWTACYCRALGLPTRSYYGTAYGYVGILTD
;
A
#
# COMPACT_ATOMS: atom_id res chain seq x y z
N MET A 1 -1.12 -17.60 -2.37
CA MET A 1 -0.51 -16.28 -2.59
C MET A 1 0.96 -16.43 -2.91
N GLY A 2 1.29 -16.35 -4.20
CA GLY A 2 2.65 -16.24 -4.72
C GLY A 2 2.97 -14.80 -5.14
N ILE A 3 4.24 -14.53 -5.44
CA ILE A 3 4.66 -13.25 -6.03
C ILE A 3 5.51 -13.53 -7.26
N SER A 4 5.09 -12.98 -8.41
CA SER A 4 5.94 -12.91 -9.59
C SER A 4 6.85 -11.70 -9.46
N ILE A 5 8.15 -11.97 -9.25
CA ILE A 5 9.14 -10.95 -8.88
C ILE A 5 9.42 -10.03 -10.06
N ILE A 6 9.32 -8.71 -9.83
CA ILE A 6 9.81 -7.68 -10.76
C ILE A 6 11.24 -7.30 -10.37
N ARG A 7 11.46 -7.03 -9.08
CA ARG A 7 12.76 -6.65 -8.51
C ARG A 7 12.79 -6.86 -7.00
N LYS A 8 14.00 -6.82 -6.42
CA LYS A 8 14.18 -6.77 -4.96
C LYS A 8 13.64 -5.42 -4.42
N ALA A 9 13.00 -5.46 -3.26
CA ALA A 9 12.65 -4.26 -2.52
C ALA A 9 13.93 -3.65 -1.93
N THR A 10 14.04 -2.34 -2.03
CA THR A 10 15.17 -1.57 -1.50
C THR A 10 14.73 -0.75 -0.30
N ALA A 11 15.68 -0.29 0.51
CA ALA A 11 15.39 0.63 1.61
C ALA A 11 14.75 1.95 1.11
N GLU A 12 15.08 2.37 -0.12
CA GLU A 12 14.47 3.54 -0.76
C GLU A 12 12.98 3.31 -1.06
N ASP A 13 12.61 2.11 -1.51
CA ASP A 13 11.20 1.75 -1.72
C ASP A 13 10.42 1.79 -0.41
N GLU A 14 10.98 1.18 0.63
CA GLU A 14 10.34 1.15 1.95
C GLU A 14 10.17 2.57 2.52
N ALA A 15 11.19 3.41 2.39
CA ALA A 15 11.14 4.81 2.81
C ALA A 15 10.11 5.61 1.99
N ALA A 16 10.07 5.42 0.67
CA ALA A 16 9.12 6.11 -0.21
C ALA A 16 7.67 5.69 0.08
N VAL A 17 7.43 4.40 0.28
CA VAL A 17 6.11 3.86 0.66
C VAL A 17 5.70 4.38 2.04
N ARG A 18 6.60 4.39 3.03
CA ARG A 18 6.34 4.92 4.37
C ARG A 18 6.02 6.42 4.35
N ALA A 19 6.81 7.23 3.67
CA ALA A 19 6.55 8.66 3.54
C ALA A 19 5.20 8.94 2.83
N THR A 20 4.86 8.10 1.85
CA THR A 20 3.56 8.18 1.15
C THR A 20 2.41 7.77 2.05
N ALA A 21 2.61 6.72 2.85
CA ALA A 21 1.66 6.23 3.85
C ALA A 21 1.31 7.31 4.88
N GLU A 22 2.32 7.93 5.51
CA GLU A 22 2.12 9.00 6.48
C GLU A 22 1.31 10.17 5.92
N ARG A 23 1.61 10.58 4.67
CA ARG A 23 0.86 11.65 3.99
C ARG A 23 -0.58 11.25 3.68
N PHE A 24 -0.77 10.01 3.23
CA PHE A 24 -2.10 9.47 2.91
C PHE A 24 -2.97 9.42 4.17
N CYS A 25 -2.45 8.83 5.24
CA CYS A 25 -3.14 8.73 6.52
C CYS A 25 -3.49 10.10 7.09
N ARG A 26 -2.54 11.03 7.14
CA ARG A 26 -2.79 12.40 7.61
C ARG A 26 -3.88 13.12 6.81
N ARG A 27 -3.93 12.92 5.49
CA ARG A 27 -4.91 13.56 4.60
C ARG A 27 -6.32 12.99 4.78
N HIS A 28 -6.43 11.73 5.16
CA HIS A 28 -7.68 10.98 5.22
C HIS A 28 -8.11 10.64 6.64
N GLU A 29 -7.43 11.20 7.65
CA GLU A 29 -7.71 11.00 9.07
C GLU A 29 -7.73 9.52 9.46
N ILE A 30 -6.86 8.73 8.81
CA ILE A 30 -6.68 7.29 9.09
C ILE A 30 -5.61 7.15 10.17
N ASP A 31 -5.93 6.43 11.24
CA ASP A 31 -4.95 6.11 12.27
C ASP A 31 -3.96 5.05 11.76
N PHE A 32 -2.67 5.27 12.03
CA PHE A 32 -1.58 4.47 11.47
C PHE A 32 -0.76 3.84 12.58
N GLY A 33 -0.84 2.50 12.71
CA GLY A 33 0.02 1.72 13.59
C GLY A 33 1.38 1.44 12.95
N THR A 34 2.47 1.51 13.74
CA THR A 34 3.85 1.45 13.24
C THR A 34 4.44 0.04 13.11
N ASP A 35 3.70 -0.99 13.51
CA ASP A 35 4.29 -2.33 13.71
C ASP A 35 4.27 -3.21 12.46
N TRP A 36 3.56 -2.78 11.40
CA TRP A 36 3.34 -3.54 10.18
C TRP A 36 3.94 -2.83 8.96
N PRO A 37 4.27 -3.54 7.87
CA PRO A 37 4.61 -2.91 6.60
C PRO A 37 3.52 -1.91 6.20
N ALA A 38 3.93 -0.70 5.79
CA ALA A 38 3.01 0.41 5.59
C ALA A 38 1.91 0.12 4.54
N GLU A 39 2.21 -0.72 3.54
CA GLU A 39 1.23 -1.23 2.57
C GLU A 39 0.08 -2.00 3.24
N GLU A 40 0.41 -2.98 4.08
CA GLU A 40 -0.56 -3.82 4.77
C GLU A 40 -1.30 -3.05 5.85
N ALA A 41 -0.58 -2.23 6.63
CA ALA A 41 -1.15 -1.42 7.70
C ALA A 41 -2.27 -0.50 7.17
N ILE A 42 -2.03 0.18 6.03
CA ILE A 42 -3.04 1.07 5.44
C ILE A 42 -4.20 0.29 4.85
N ARG A 43 -3.95 -0.82 4.16
CA ARG A 43 -5.05 -1.65 3.64
C ARG A 43 -5.96 -2.13 4.76
N TYR A 44 -5.36 -2.58 5.87
CA TYR A 44 -6.10 -3.00 7.06
C TYR A 44 -6.85 -1.85 7.72
N ALA A 45 -6.22 -0.67 7.87
CA ALA A 45 -6.86 0.50 8.47
C ALA A 45 -8.03 1.03 7.62
N ILE A 46 -7.92 0.99 6.28
CA ILE A 46 -9.05 1.31 5.38
C ILE A 46 -10.19 0.28 5.53
N GLU A 47 -9.87 -0.98 5.77
CA GLU A 47 -10.87 -2.06 5.90
C GLU A 47 -11.58 -2.09 7.25
N THR A 48 -10.93 -1.60 8.31
CA THR A 48 -11.43 -1.69 9.68
C THR A 48 -11.87 -0.35 10.27
N GLY A 49 -11.45 0.79 9.70
CA GLY A 49 -11.61 2.12 10.29
C GLY A 49 -12.84 2.94 9.87
N GLY A 50 -13.71 2.47 8.96
CA GLY A 50 -14.75 3.32 8.38
C GLY A 50 -16.15 2.67 8.27
N PRO A 51 -17.23 3.36 8.69
CA PRO A 51 -18.59 2.99 8.33
C PRO A 51 -18.92 3.61 6.97
N GLN A 52 -18.73 2.88 5.86
CA GLN A 52 -19.42 3.01 4.55
C GLN A 52 -18.55 2.41 3.43
N GLY A 53 -18.92 1.24 2.92
CA GLY A 53 -18.12 0.48 1.94
C GLY A 53 -17.77 1.19 0.62
N ASP A 54 -18.47 2.26 0.25
CA ASP A 54 -18.12 3.08 -0.92
C ASP A 54 -16.91 4.00 -0.66
N THR A 55 -16.78 4.52 0.56
CA THR A 55 -15.62 5.31 0.98
C THR A 55 -14.37 4.42 0.99
N ASP A 56 -14.49 3.19 1.48
CA ASP A 56 -13.38 2.23 1.54
C ASP A 56 -12.89 1.86 0.14
N ARG A 57 -13.81 1.59 -0.80
CA ARG A 57 -13.44 1.26 -2.19
C ARG A 57 -12.70 2.41 -2.86
N ARG A 58 -13.11 3.66 -2.61
CA ARG A 58 -12.43 4.85 -3.13
C ARG A 58 -11.05 5.02 -2.51
N LEU A 59 -10.94 4.90 -1.19
CA LEU A 59 -9.67 5.02 -0.47
C LEU A 59 -8.68 3.94 -0.89
N LYS A 60 -9.14 2.69 -1.07
CA LYS A 60 -8.31 1.60 -1.62
C LYS A 60 -7.74 1.95 -2.98
N LYS A 61 -8.57 2.43 -3.92
CA LYS A 61 -8.09 2.84 -5.25
C LYS A 61 -7.08 3.98 -5.19
N LEU A 62 -7.33 4.98 -4.33
CA LEU A 62 -6.41 6.09 -4.13
C LEU A 62 -5.08 5.62 -3.54
N TRP A 63 -5.14 4.78 -2.50
CA TRP A 63 -3.96 4.19 -1.89
C TRP A 63 -3.15 3.38 -2.90
N THR A 64 -3.78 2.50 -3.69
CA THR A 64 -3.12 1.74 -4.76
C THR A 64 -2.36 2.67 -5.73
N ALA A 65 -2.97 3.79 -6.12
CA ALA A 65 -2.32 4.75 -7.02
C ALA A 65 -1.12 5.43 -6.35
N CYS A 66 -1.23 5.80 -5.07
CA CYS A 66 -0.14 6.37 -4.28
C CYS A 66 1.02 5.38 -4.10
N TYR A 67 0.71 4.15 -3.72
CA TYR A 67 1.67 3.06 -3.55
C TYR A 67 2.44 2.76 -4.84
N CYS A 68 1.73 2.58 -5.97
CA CYS A 68 2.39 2.33 -7.26
C CYS A 68 3.33 3.48 -7.64
N ARG A 69 2.91 4.74 -7.43
CA ARG A 69 3.77 5.91 -7.69
C ARG A 69 4.99 5.94 -6.80
N ALA A 70 4.86 5.58 -5.52
CA ALA A 70 5.99 5.50 -4.59
C ALA A 70 7.05 4.50 -5.06
N LEU A 71 6.63 3.40 -5.71
CA LEU A 71 7.52 2.37 -6.25
C LEU A 71 7.98 2.61 -7.70
N GLY A 72 7.55 3.70 -8.33
CA GLY A 72 7.83 3.98 -9.75
C GLY A 72 7.11 3.03 -10.72
N LEU A 73 6.00 2.42 -10.29
CA LEU A 73 5.22 1.46 -11.07
C LEU A 73 3.98 2.10 -11.70
N PRO A 74 3.49 1.57 -12.83
CA PRO A 74 2.18 1.95 -13.36
C PRO A 74 1.07 1.60 -12.36
N THR A 75 -0.02 2.36 -12.33
CA THR A 75 -1.11 2.11 -11.38
C THR A 75 -1.84 0.81 -11.74
N ARG A 76 -1.59 -0.26 -10.97
CA ARG A 76 -2.29 -1.55 -11.07
C ARG A 76 -2.54 -2.10 -9.67
N SER A 77 -3.70 -2.72 -9.46
CA SER A 77 -4.10 -3.26 -8.15
C SER A 77 -3.40 -4.56 -7.75
N TYR A 78 -2.72 -5.22 -8.69
CA TYR A 78 -2.06 -6.50 -8.47
C TYR A 78 -0.58 -6.36 -8.07
N TYR A 79 -0.04 -5.14 -7.98
CA TYR A 79 1.30 -4.95 -7.43
C TYR A 79 1.28 -5.01 -5.91
N GLY A 80 2.32 -5.61 -5.35
CA GLY A 80 2.52 -5.65 -3.90
C GLY A 80 3.97 -5.95 -3.55
N THR A 81 4.25 -5.89 -2.25
CA THR A 81 5.53 -6.30 -1.68
C THR A 81 5.37 -7.56 -0.85
N ALA A 82 6.22 -8.56 -1.10
CA ALA A 82 6.25 -9.79 -0.31
C ALA A 82 7.65 -10.40 -0.31
N TYR A 83 8.04 -11.00 0.81
CA TYR A 83 9.32 -11.71 0.96
C TYR A 83 10.56 -10.87 0.60
N GLY A 84 10.50 -9.54 0.76
CA GLY A 84 11.58 -8.62 0.37
C GLY A 84 11.65 -8.30 -1.13
N TYR A 85 10.58 -8.57 -1.88
CA TYR A 85 10.49 -8.29 -3.32
C TYR A 85 9.27 -7.42 -3.65
N VAL A 86 9.42 -6.59 -4.68
CA VAL A 86 8.33 -5.90 -5.36
C VAL A 86 7.91 -6.77 -6.55
N GLY A 87 6.61 -7.04 -6.68
CA GLY A 87 6.12 -7.95 -7.70
C GLY A 87 4.62 -7.92 -7.92
N ILE A 88 4.17 -8.83 -8.77
CA ILE A 88 2.75 -9.07 -9.04
C ILE A 88 2.27 -10.17 -8.09
N LEU A 89 1.27 -9.86 -7.27
CA LEU A 89 0.60 -10.84 -6.42
C LEU A 89 -0.23 -11.78 -7.28
N THR A 90 0.00 -13.07 -7.12
CA THR A 90 -0.76 -14.14 -7.78
C THR A 90 -1.48 -14.95 -6.72
N ASP A 91 -2.75 -15.29 -6.96
CA ASP A 91 -3.53 -16.14 -6.07
C ASP A 91 -2.90 -17.53 -5.90
#